data_AF-A0A8S3SEY0-F1
#
_entry.id   AF-A0A8S3SEY0-F1
#
_cell.length_a   1.000
_cell.length_b   1.000
_cell.length_c   1.000
_cell.angle_alpha   90.00
_cell.angle_beta   90.00
_cell.angle_gamma   90.00
#
_symmetry.space_group_name_H-M   'P 1'
#
loop_
_entity.id
_entity.type
_entity.pdbx_description
1 polymer ?
#
loop_
_entity_poly.entity_id
_entity_poly.type
_entity_poly.pdbx_seq_one_letter_code
_entity_poly.pdbx_strand_id
1 'polypeptide(L)'
;MTTLEAIADLKSVVMGIDSKVTLFTSRLDSVEQNLTHLITEVKSDVVQVRSDLSTTQTEVEKLRTDHNELERENQLFLEKHERKYNILIYGIRQKQDENIWQVVDNFFVKDLGIEKFKAESFPLANAHRIPSRAPVVGQKRPDAIIVRFMHYEDKQVIMQNAYKVANKKIRIVDDLPVIMKEARNDLAKAAFKIRNDEKLQTRIKVRGIVLVLETRLNSKDVWNTRKTINCVR
;
A
#
# COMPACT_ATOMS: atom_id res chain seq x y z
N MET A 1 84.76 -49.71 -33.84
CA MET A 1 83.36 -49.99 -33.51
C MET A 1 82.91 -51.18 -34.33
N THR A 2 82.78 -52.34 -33.69
CA THR A 2 82.26 -53.54 -34.35
C THR A 2 80.74 -53.38 -34.54
N THR A 3 80.16 -54.03 -35.54
CA THR A 3 78.71 -53.99 -35.80
C THR A 3 77.88 -54.39 -34.56
N LEU A 4 78.43 -55.24 -33.70
CA LEU A 4 77.85 -55.67 -32.42
C LEU A 4 77.77 -54.56 -31.37
N GLU A 5 78.79 -53.70 -31.24
CA GLU A 5 78.79 -52.56 -30.30
C GLU A 5 77.71 -51.54 -30.69
N ALA A 6 77.58 -51.23 -31.98
CA ALA A 6 76.56 -50.32 -32.49
C ALA A 6 75.13 -50.80 -32.22
N ILE A 7 74.89 -52.12 -32.35
CA ILE A 7 73.60 -52.74 -32.06
C ILE A 7 73.27 -52.68 -30.56
N ALA A 8 74.26 -52.86 -29.69
CA ALA A 8 74.09 -52.78 -28.23
C ALA A 8 73.73 -51.36 -27.78
N ASP A 9 74.41 -50.34 -28.31
CA ASP A 9 74.13 -48.93 -28.03
C ASP A 9 72.72 -48.52 -28.50
N LEU A 10 72.33 -48.93 -29.72
CA LEU A 10 70.98 -48.72 -30.24
C LEU A 10 69.92 -49.36 -29.34
N LYS A 11 70.16 -50.58 -28.85
CA LYS A 11 69.24 -51.27 -27.96
C LYS A 11 69.06 -50.52 -26.63
N SER A 12 70.15 -49.98 -26.07
CA SER A 12 70.10 -49.16 -24.85
C SER A 12 69.30 -47.87 -25.06
N VAL A 13 69.51 -47.18 -26.19
CA VAL A 13 68.73 -45.98 -26.55
C VAL A 13 67.25 -46.31 -26.73
N VAL A 14 66.91 -47.40 -27.43
CA VAL A 14 65.53 -47.85 -27.61
C VAL A 14 64.86 -48.17 -26.28
N MET A 15 65.53 -48.88 -25.37
CA MET A 15 65.02 -49.14 -24.01
C MET A 15 64.82 -47.83 -23.22
N GLY A 16 65.74 -46.88 -23.35
CA GLY A 16 65.62 -45.56 -22.75
C GLY A 16 64.42 -44.77 -23.28
N ILE A 17 64.15 -44.85 -24.59
CA ILE A 17 62.97 -44.25 -25.21
C ILE A 17 61.68 -44.93 -24.70
N ASP A 18 61.63 -46.26 -24.67
CA ASP A 18 60.45 -47.03 -24.25
C ASP A 18 60.04 -46.72 -22.79
N SER A 19 61.02 -46.60 -21.90
CA SER A 19 60.79 -46.18 -20.51
C SER A 19 60.21 -44.76 -20.41
N LYS A 20 60.69 -43.82 -21.23
CA LYS A 20 60.18 -42.44 -21.28
C LYS A 20 58.78 -42.38 -21.88
N VAL A 21 58.51 -43.16 -22.92
CA VAL A 21 57.18 -43.28 -23.53
C VAL A 21 56.19 -43.81 -22.48
N THR A 22 56.55 -44.88 -21.76
CA THR A 22 55.71 -45.43 -20.69
C THR A 22 55.43 -44.40 -19.59
N LEU A 23 56.45 -43.64 -19.18
CA LEU A 23 56.28 -42.56 -18.20
C LEU A 23 55.40 -41.41 -18.72
N PHE A 24 55.53 -41.03 -19.99
CA PHE A 24 54.69 -39.99 -20.56
C PHE A 24 53.24 -40.44 -20.71
N THR A 25 53.00 -41.70 -21.11
CA THR A 25 51.65 -42.26 -21.17
C THR A 25 50.97 -42.22 -19.80
N SER A 26 51.63 -42.67 -18.74
CA SER A 26 51.04 -42.66 -17.39
C SER A 26 50.75 -41.24 -16.86
N ARG A 27 51.62 -40.27 -17.17
CA ARG A 27 51.37 -38.86 -16.85
C ARG A 27 50.20 -38.29 -17.65
N LEU A 28 50.06 -38.68 -18.91
CA LEU A 28 48.97 -38.24 -19.77
C LEU A 28 47.63 -38.79 -19.25
N ASP A 29 47.58 -40.08 -18.90
CA ASP A 29 46.40 -40.71 -18.29
C ASP A 29 45.99 -40.00 -16.99
N SER A 30 46.97 -39.66 -16.14
CA SER A 30 46.69 -38.93 -14.89
C SER A 30 46.14 -37.53 -15.15
N VAL A 31 46.65 -36.81 -16.16
CA VAL A 31 46.15 -35.50 -16.55
C VAL A 31 44.73 -35.61 -17.10
N GLU A 32 44.43 -36.60 -17.93
CA GLU A 32 43.08 -36.84 -18.47
C GLU A 32 42.06 -37.13 -17.36
N GLN A 33 42.43 -37.94 -16.37
CA GLN A 33 41.59 -38.23 -15.22
C GLN A 33 41.31 -36.97 -14.39
N ASN A 34 42.35 -36.19 -14.07
CA ASN A 34 42.19 -34.95 -13.32
C ASN A 34 41.33 -33.93 -14.08
N LEU A 35 41.52 -33.81 -15.39
CA LEU A 35 40.73 -32.91 -16.24
C LEU A 35 39.26 -33.34 -16.26
N THR A 36 39.00 -34.65 -16.36
CA THR A 36 37.64 -35.19 -16.33
C THR A 36 36.97 -34.89 -14.99
N HIS A 37 37.66 -35.10 -13.87
CA HIS A 37 37.16 -34.78 -12.53
C HIS A 37 36.79 -33.31 -12.40
N LEU A 38 37.71 -32.40 -12.75
CA LEU A 38 37.47 -30.96 -12.70
C LEU A 38 36.29 -30.54 -13.58
N ILE A 39 36.15 -31.12 -14.77
CA ILE A 39 34.99 -30.84 -15.65
C ILE A 39 33.69 -31.28 -14.98
N THR A 40 33.67 -32.43 -14.30
CA THR A 40 32.46 -32.88 -13.61
C THR A 40 32.10 -32.01 -12.40
N GLU A 41 33.10 -31.58 -11.64
CA GLU A 41 32.91 -30.69 -10.48
C GLU A 41 32.38 -29.32 -10.93
N VAL A 42 33.04 -28.69 -11.91
CA VAL A 42 32.59 -27.40 -12.46
C VAL A 42 31.18 -27.50 -13.06
N LYS A 43 30.82 -28.62 -13.70
CA LYS A 43 29.45 -28.82 -14.20
C LYS A 43 28.43 -28.88 -13.06
N SER A 44 28.77 -29.55 -11.97
CA SER A 44 27.93 -29.63 -10.76
C SER A 44 27.72 -28.23 -10.17
N ASP A 45 28.81 -27.48 -9.98
CA ASP A 45 28.77 -26.13 -9.44
C ASP A 45 27.93 -25.18 -10.31
N VAL A 46 28.08 -25.27 -11.64
CA VAL A 46 27.28 -24.47 -12.58
C VAL A 46 25.78 -24.79 -12.46
N VAL A 47 25.41 -26.06 -12.26
CA VAL A 47 24.00 -26.44 -12.05
C VAL A 47 23.49 -25.87 -10.73
N GLN A 48 24.27 -25.98 -9.66
CA GLN A 48 23.90 -25.45 -8.35
C GLN A 48 23.74 -23.92 -8.39
N VAL A 49 24.72 -23.20 -8.93
CA VAL A 49 24.67 -21.73 -9.07
C VAL A 49 23.45 -21.28 -9.88
N ARG A 50 23.07 -22.02 -10.94
CA ARG A 50 21.85 -21.72 -11.71
C ARG A 50 20.58 -21.90 -10.88
N SER A 51 20.52 -22.95 -10.07
CA SER A 51 19.39 -23.19 -9.15
C SER A 51 19.28 -22.09 -8.10
N ASP A 52 20.40 -21.71 -7.49
CA ASP A 52 20.46 -20.67 -6.47
C ASP A 52 20.10 -19.30 -7.06
N LEU A 53 20.56 -19.00 -8.28
CA LEU A 53 20.20 -17.78 -8.99
C LEU A 53 18.71 -17.71 -9.29
N SER A 54 18.11 -18.81 -9.76
CA SER A 54 16.66 -18.88 -10.01
C SER A 54 15.85 -18.63 -8.73
N THR A 55 16.27 -19.24 -7.62
CA THR A 55 15.61 -19.06 -6.31
C THR A 55 15.73 -17.61 -5.84
N THR A 56 16.94 -17.05 -5.89
CA THR A 56 17.20 -15.65 -5.53
C THR A 56 16.38 -14.68 -6.36
N GLN A 57 16.22 -14.92 -7.66
CA GLN A 57 15.39 -14.08 -8.54
C GLN A 57 13.93 -14.06 -8.08
N THR A 58 13.36 -15.23 -7.78
CA THR A 58 11.97 -15.30 -7.29
C THR A 58 11.77 -14.62 -5.94
N GLU A 59 12.74 -14.73 -5.04
CA GLU A 59 12.69 -14.05 -3.75
C GLU A 59 12.78 -12.53 -3.89
N VAL A 60 13.65 -12.05 -4.78
CA VAL A 60 13.79 -10.61 -5.08
C VAL A 60 12.50 -10.04 -5.68
N GLU A 61 11.83 -10.76 -6.59
CA GLU A 61 10.54 -10.33 -7.13
C GLU A 61 9.46 -10.24 -6.05
N LYS A 62 9.38 -11.24 -5.18
CA LYS A 62 8.45 -11.23 -4.05
C LYS A 62 8.73 -10.08 -3.08
N LEU A 63 9.99 -9.84 -2.74
CA LEU A 63 10.38 -8.71 -1.89
C LEU A 63 10.02 -7.36 -2.51
N ARG A 64 10.16 -7.22 -3.84
CA ARG A 64 9.74 -6.00 -4.56
C ARG A 64 8.24 -5.80 -4.50
N THR A 65 7.44 -6.85 -4.67
CA THR A 65 5.98 -6.74 -4.56
C THR A 65 5.55 -6.36 -3.15
N ASP A 66 6.13 -7.02 -2.14
CA ASP A 66 5.81 -6.76 -0.73
C ASP A 66 6.21 -5.33 -0.32
N HIS A 67 7.37 -4.85 -0.79
CA HIS A 67 7.83 -3.48 -0.54
C HIS A 67 6.88 -2.44 -1.14
N ASN A 68 6.46 -2.63 -2.39
CA ASN A 68 5.55 -1.71 -3.07
C ASN A 68 4.16 -1.68 -2.41
N GLU A 69 3.67 -2.82 -1.92
CA GLU A 69 2.40 -2.87 -1.17
C GLU A 69 2.53 -2.10 0.15
N LEU A 70 3.60 -2.35 0.91
CA LEU A 70 3.85 -1.68 2.19
C LEU A 70 4.05 -0.17 2.03
N GLU A 71 4.72 0.27 0.97
CA GLU A 71 4.90 1.69 0.69
C GLU A 71 3.55 2.39 0.45
N ARG A 72 2.66 1.77 -0.34
CA ARG A 72 1.31 2.30 -0.57
C ARG A 72 0.48 2.32 0.71
N GLU A 73 0.59 1.29 1.54
CA GLU A 73 -0.09 1.24 2.84
C GLU A 73 0.36 2.37 3.76
N ASN A 74 1.67 2.58 3.86
CA ASN A 74 2.26 3.66 4.65
C ASN A 74 1.86 5.04 4.12
N GLN A 75 1.92 5.25 2.81
CA GLN A 75 1.53 6.52 2.20
C GLN A 75 0.07 6.87 2.52
N LEU A 76 -0.84 5.90 2.36
CA LEU A 76 -2.26 6.10 2.65
C LEU A 76 -2.52 6.33 4.16
N PHE A 77 -1.80 5.61 5.02
CA PHE A 77 -1.90 5.78 6.46
C PHE A 77 -1.46 7.17 6.91
N LEU A 78 -0.32 7.65 6.40
CA LEU A 78 0.21 8.99 6.68
C LEU A 78 -0.74 10.07 6.17
N GLU A 79 -1.22 9.97 4.93
CA GLU A 79 -2.18 10.93 4.37
C GLU A 79 -3.46 11.00 5.22
N LYS A 80 -3.99 9.84 5.64
CA LYS A 80 -5.15 9.80 6.55
C LYS A 80 -4.82 10.43 7.91
N HIS A 81 -3.62 10.23 8.44
CA HIS A 81 -3.20 10.80 9.72
C HIS A 81 -3.15 12.34 9.65
N GLU A 82 -2.60 12.89 8.58
CA GLU A 82 -2.55 14.35 8.38
C GLU A 82 -3.94 14.98 8.26
N ARG A 83 -4.88 14.27 7.63
CA ARG A 83 -6.27 14.70 7.46
C ARG A 83 -7.17 14.40 8.66
N LYS A 84 -6.67 13.70 9.70
CA LYS A 84 -7.51 13.27 10.83
C LYS A 84 -8.20 14.44 11.53
N TYR A 85 -7.56 15.62 11.52
CA TYR A 85 -8.05 16.85 12.14
C TYR A 85 -8.96 17.67 11.22
N ASN A 86 -9.20 17.22 10.00
CA ASN A 86 -10.01 17.93 9.03
C ASN A 86 -11.46 17.42 9.05
N ILE A 87 -12.40 18.34 8.80
CA ILE A 87 -13.77 18.03 8.40
C ILE A 87 -14.09 18.73 7.08
N LEU A 88 -15.06 18.16 6.36
CA LEU A 88 -15.64 18.76 5.17
C LEU A 88 -17.10 19.09 5.43
N ILE A 89 -17.48 20.33 5.12
CA ILE A 89 -18.83 20.83 5.28
C ILE A 89 -19.40 21.16 3.89
N TYR A 90 -20.42 20.42 3.49
CA TYR A 90 -21.11 20.58 2.21
C TYR A 90 -22.45 21.28 2.39
N GLY A 91 -22.86 22.09 1.40
CA GLY A 91 -24.21 22.67 1.34
C GLY A 91 -24.35 24.06 1.97
N ILE A 92 -23.28 24.62 2.53
CA ILE A 92 -23.27 26.02 2.98
C ILE A 92 -23.25 26.92 1.74
N ARG A 93 -24.25 27.80 1.60
CA ARG A 93 -24.34 28.76 0.48
C ARG A 93 -23.08 29.63 0.43
N GLN A 94 -22.60 29.89 -0.77
CA GLN A 94 -21.41 30.70 -1.03
C GLN A 94 -21.83 32.14 -1.33
N LYS A 95 -21.15 33.11 -0.73
CA LYS A 95 -21.28 34.53 -1.06
C LYS A 95 -19.99 35.03 -1.69
N GLN A 96 -20.06 36.09 -2.49
CA GLN A 96 -18.87 36.81 -2.92
C GLN A 96 -18.17 37.41 -1.69
N ASP A 97 -16.83 37.34 -1.69
CA ASP A 97 -15.97 37.89 -0.64
C ASP A 97 -16.35 37.48 0.80
N GLU A 98 -16.74 36.22 0.97
CA GLU A 98 -17.10 35.69 2.29
C GLU A 98 -15.88 35.49 3.19
N ASN A 99 -16.00 35.94 4.44
CA ASN A 99 -15.06 35.56 5.48
C ASN A 99 -15.37 34.13 5.97
N ILE A 100 -14.57 33.16 5.54
CA ILE A 100 -14.81 31.74 5.82
C ILE A 100 -14.79 31.43 7.33
N TRP A 101 -13.93 32.09 8.10
CA TRP A 101 -13.86 31.92 9.55
C TRP A 101 -15.18 32.28 10.21
N GLN A 102 -15.71 33.47 9.88
CA GLN A 102 -17.02 33.90 10.37
C GLN A 102 -18.16 32.98 9.91
N VAL A 103 -18.09 32.45 8.68
CA VAL A 103 -19.09 31.49 8.19
C VAL A 103 -19.06 30.20 9.01
N VAL A 104 -17.87 29.70 9.35
CA VAL A 104 -17.68 28.50 10.18
C VAL A 104 -18.16 28.73 11.61
N ASP A 105 -17.82 29.86 12.24
CA ASP A 105 -18.30 30.19 13.59
C ASP A 105 -19.82 30.32 13.64
N ASN A 106 -20.40 31.04 12.67
CA ASN A 106 -21.86 31.16 12.55
C ASN A 106 -22.52 29.78 12.35
N PHE A 107 -21.90 28.91 11.57
CA PHE A 107 -22.38 27.55 11.35
C PHE A 107 -22.35 26.73 12.66
N PHE A 108 -21.27 26.81 13.42
CA PHE A 108 -21.16 26.13 14.71
C PHE A 108 -22.23 26.60 15.70
N VAL A 109 -22.48 27.90 15.79
CA VAL A 109 -23.47 28.46 16.72
C VAL A 109 -24.90 28.21 16.25
N LYS A 110 -25.25 28.61 15.02
CA LYS A 110 -26.64 28.63 14.54
C LYS A 110 -27.11 27.26 14.05
N ASP A 111 -26.22 26.50 13.41
CA ASP A 111 -26.60 25.25 12.77
C ASP A 111 -26.34 24.02 13.64
N LEU A 112 -25.24 24.01 14.39
CA LEU A 112 -24.93 22.93 15.34
C LEU A 112 -25.38 23.21 16.78
N GLY A 113 -25.81 24.45 17.09
CA GLY A 113 -26.28 24.81 18.42
C GLY A 113 -25.18 24.73 19.48
N ILE A 114 -23.95 25.07 19.10
CA ILE A 114 -22.82 25.17 20.03
C ILE A 114 -22.88 26.55 20.68
N GLU A 115 -22.66 26.61 21.99
CA GLU A 115 -22.59 27.89 22.70
C GLU A 115 -21.54 28.80 22.06
N LYS A 116 -21.89 30.08 21.88
CA LYS A 116 -21.05 31.05 21.17
C LYS A 116 -19.62 31.11 21.72
N PHE A 117 -19.49 31.21 23.04
CA PHE A 117 -18.19 31.24 23.71
C PHE A 117 -17.35 30.00 23.38
N LYS A 118 -17.98 28.82 23.35
CA LYS A 118 -17.30 27.56 23.01
C LYS A 118 -16.93 27.50 21.53
N ALA A 119 -17.82 27.91 20.64
CA ALA A 119 -17.54 27.94 19.20
C ALA A 119 -16.35 28.83 18.85
N GLU A 120 -16.28 30.02 19.44
CA GLU A 120 -15.19 30.98 19.25
C GLU A 120 -13.88 30.54 19.93
N SER A 121 -13.94 29.64 20.92
CA SER A 121 -12.77 29.12 21.61
C SER A 121 -12.02 28.02 20.84
N PHE A 122 -12.62 27.43 19.80
CA PHE A 122 -11.98 26.33 19.08
C PHE A 122 -10.75 26.80 18.30
N PRO A 123 -9.53 26.31 18.62
CA PRO A 123 -8.35 26.66 17.88
C PRO A 123 -8.35 25.93 16.52
N LEU A 124 -8.66 26.67 15.45
CA LEU A 124 -8.57 26.16 14.09
C LEU A 124 -7.23 26.56 13.48
N ALA A 125 -6.58 25.60 12.80
CA ALA A 125 -5.36 25.87 12.04
C ALA A 125 -5.67 26.60 10.73
N ASN A 126 -6.78 26.23 10.07
CA ASN A 126 -7.17 26.79 8.79
C ASN A 126 -8.66 26.49 8.48
N ALA A 127 -9.30 27.38 7.72
CA ALA A 127 -10.61 27.16 7.13
C ALA A 127 -10.71 27.83 5.75
N HIS A 128 -11.07 27.08 4.71
CA HIS A 128 -11.23 27.62 3.35
C HIS A 128 -12.19 26.78 2.50
N ARG A 129 -12.65 27.33 1.37
CA ARG A 129 -13.46 26.60 0.37
C ARG A 129 -12.56 25.71 -0.49
N ILE A 130 -13.03 24.51 -0.81
CA ILE A 130 -12.43 23.62 -1.79
C ILE A 130 -13.19 23.78 -3.11
N PRO A 131 -12.53 24.29 -4.17
CA PRO A 131 -13.14 24.42 -5.49
C PRO A 131 -13.59 23.05 -6.03
N SER A 132 -14.82 22.99 -6.53
CA SER A 132 -15.28 21.80 -7.24
C SER A 132 -14.56 21.65 -8.59
N ARG A 133 -14.13 20.41 -8.93
CA ARG A 133 -13.30 20.11 -10.12
C ARG A 133 -13.98 20.40 -11.47
N ALA A 134 -15.30 20.54 -11.52
CA ALA A 134 -16.03 21.00 -12.70
C ALA A 134 -17.41 21.53 -12.29
N PRO A 135 -17.72 22.83 -12.51
CA PRO A 135 -19.10 23.28 -12.42
C PRO A 135 -19.89 22.63 -13.56
N VAL A 136 -20.82 21.73 -13.23
CA VAL A 136 -21.79 21.24 -14.21
C VAL A 136 -22.64 22.43 -14.64
N VAL A 137 -22.69 22.70 -15.95
CA VAL A 137 -23.49 23.78 -16.54
C VAL A 137 -24.93 23.69 -16.00
N GLY A 138 -25.38 24.75 -15.32
CA GLY A 138 -26.74 24.84 -14.76
C GLY A 138 -26.94 24.34 -13.32
N GLN A 139 -25.96 23.70 -12.68
CA GLN A 139 -26.04 23.31 -11.26
C GLN A 139 -24.73 23.60 -10.51
N LYS A 140 -24.53 24.86 -10.12
CA LYS A 140 -23.43 25.23 -9.22
C LYS A 140 -23.81 24.85 -7.79
N ARG A 141 -23.51 23.62 -7.38
CA ARG A 141 -23.50 23.26 -5.95
C ARG A 141 -22.45 24.13 -5.26
N PRO A 142 -22.71 24.67 -4.05
CA PRO A 142 -21.71 25.44 -3.33
C PRO A 142 -20.45 24.61 -3.08
N ASP A 143 -19.29 25.26 -3.20
CA ASP A 143 -18.01 24.65 -2.87
C ASP A 143 -17.99 24.22 -1.40
N ALA A 144 -17.39 23.07 -1.11
CA ALA A 144 -17.31 22.57 0.26
C ALA A 144 -16.35 23.43 1.08
N ILE A 145 -16.58 23.57 2.38
CA ILE A 145 -15.60 24.18 3.30
C ILE A 145 -14.81 23.04 3.94
N ILE A 146 -13.47 23.15 3.91
CA ILE A 146 -12.60 22.35 4.76
C ILE A 146 -12.19 23.15 5.98
N VAL A 147 -12.30 22.54 7.15
CA VAL A 147 -11.88 23.13 8.43
C VAL A 147 -10.89 22.17 9.07
N ARG A 148 -9.71 22.69 9.43
CA ARG A 148 -8.66 21.96 10.14
C ARG A 148 -8.59 22.45 11.58
N PHE A 149 -8.82 21.54 12.52
CA PHE A 149 -8.69 21.80 13.95
C PHE A 149 -7.24 21.61 14.39
N MET A 150 -6.82 22.29 15.46
CA MET A 150 -5.54 22.03 16.12
C MET A 150 -5.62 20.76 16.98
N HIS A 151 -6.76 20.51 17.62
CA HIS A 151 -6.99 19.34 18.47
C HIS A 151 -8.04 18.42 17.90
N TYR A 152 -7.88 17.11 18.14
CA TYR A 152 -8.80 16.11 17.61
C TYR A 152 -10.13 16.11 18.37
N GLU A 153 -10.07 16.43 19.66
CA GLU A 153 -11.17 16.48 20.61
C GLU A 153 -12.20 17.52 20.17
N ASP A 154 -11.75 18.69 19.74
CA ASP A 154 -12.60 19.77 19.22
C ASP A 154 -13.36 19.32 17.97
N LYS A 155 -12.65 18.68 17.03
CA LYS A 155 -13.28 18.05 15.87
C LYS A 155 -14.34 17.02 16.30
N GLN A 156 -14.06 16.18 17.31
CA GLN A 156 -15.02 15.17 17.76
C GLN A 156 -16.29 15.80 18.32
N VAL A 157 -16.20 16.92 19.05
CA VAL A 157 -17.37 17.66 19.51
C VAL A 157 -18.25 18.10 18.32
N ILE A 158 -17.63 18.60 17.24
CA ILE A 158 -18.36 18.97 16.02
C ILE A 158 -19.03 17.75 15.38
N MET A 159 -18.28 16.66 15.21
CA MET A 159 -18.77 15.44 14.58
C MET A 159 -19.92 14.78 15.36
N GLN A 160 -19.88 14.82 16.69
CA GLN A 160 -20.96 14.32 17.56
C GLN A 160 -22.25 15.12 17.40
N ASN A 161 -22.17 16.41 17.06
CA ASN A 161 -23.32 17.28 16.84
C ASN A 161 -23.79 17.30 15.37
N ALA A 162 -23.10 16.61 14.45
CA ALA A 162 -23.40 16.65 13.02
C ALA A 162 -24.82 16.18 12.65
N TYR A 163 -25.47 15.35 13.47
CA TYR A 163 -26.85 14.91 13.23
C TYR A 163 -27.84 16.08 13.24
N LYS A 164 -27.55 17.18 13.96
CA LYS A 164 -28.44 18.35 14.07
C LYS A 164 -28.65 19.08 12.74
N VAL A 165 -27.74 18.93 11.78
CA VAL A 165 -27.83 19.56 10.46
C VAL A 165 -28.37 18.65 9.36
N ALA A 166 -28.72 17.39 9.69
CA ALA A 166 -29.19 16.41 8.71
C ALA A 166 -30.43 16.88 7.92
N ASN A 167 -31.31 17.66 8.55
CA ASN A 167 -32.53 18.18 7.92
C ASN A 167 -32.30 19.43 7.05
N LYS A 168 -31.11 20.06 7.12
CA LYS A 168 -30.83 21.36 6.51
C LYS A 168 -30.19 21.28 5.11
N LYS A 169 -30.18 20.09 4.48
CA LYS A 169 -29.41 19.79 3.25
C LYS A 169 -27.91 20.09 3.39
N ILE A 170 -27.41 20.18 4.62
CA ILE A 170 -25.99 20.35 4.95
C ILE A 170 -25.45 18.98 5.37
N ARG A 171 -24.19 18.71 5.04
CA ARG A 171 -23.52 17.48 5.44
C ARG A 171 -22.13 17.77 5.99
N ILE A 172 -21.83 17.20 7.14
CA ILE A 172 -20.48 17.18 7.72
C ILE A 172 -19.93 15.76 7.55
N VAL A 173 -18.70 15.64 7.04
CA VAL A 173 -18.01 14.36 6.91
C VAL A 173 -16.54 14.50 7.28
N ASP A 174 -15.91 13.37 7.62
CA ASP A 174 -14.45 13.30 7.70
C ASP A 174 -13.81 13.57 6.34
N ASP A 175 -12.72 14.33 6.33
CA ASP A 175 -11.85 14.41 5.16
C ASP A 175 -10.98 13.15 5.06
N LEU A 176 -11.44 12.18 4.27
CA LEU A 176 -10.66 10.98 3.97
C LEU A 176 -9.82 11.15 2.69
N PRO A 177 -8.71 10.40 2.54
CA PRO A 177 -8.03 10.22 1.26
C PRO A 177 -9.00 9.77 0.15
N VAL A 178 -8.66 10.07 -1.10
CA VAL A 178 -9.54 9.83 -2.27
C VAL A 178 -9.94 8.37 -2.39
N ILE A 179 -8.97 7.44 -2.30
CA ILE A 179 -9.21 6.00 -2.41
C ILE A 179 -10.19 5.53 -1.31
N MET A 180 -10.05 6.05 -0.09
CA MET A 180 -10.97 5.73 1.00
C MET A 180 -12.36 6.36 0.82
N LYS A 181 -12.47 7.53 0.18
CA LYS A 181 -13.75 8.16 -0.18
C LYS A 181 -14.50 7.30 -1.20
N GLU A 182 -13.79 6.76 -2.20
CA GLU A 182 -14.34 5.86 -3.22
C GLU A 182 -14.82 4.55 -2.59
N ALA A 183 -13.97 3.89 -1.79
CA ALA A 183 -14.35 2.68 -1.06
C ALA A 183 -15.57 2.91 -0.14
N ARG A 184 -15.62 4.06 0.56
CA ARG A 184 -16.77 4.44 1.38
C ARG A 184 -18.04 4.62 0.55
N ASN A 185 -17.93 5.20 -0.65
CA ASN A 185 -19.07 5.37 -1.56
C ASN A 185 -19.63 4.01 -2.01
N ASP A 186 -18.76 3.05 -2.34
CA ASP A 186 -19.20 1.72 -2.75
C ASP A 186 -19.85 0.94 -1.60
N LEU A 187 -19.30 1.02 -0.38
CA LEU A 187 -19.97 0.48 0.80
C LEU A 187 -21.29 1.19 1.08
N ALA A 188 -21.41 2.50 0.81
CA ALA A 188 -22.66 3.23 1.00
C ALA A 188 -23.75 2.77 0.02
N LYS A 189 -23.40 2.48 -1.24
CA LYS A 189 -24.32 1.87 -2.22
C LYS A 189 -24.78 0.49 -1.75
N ALA A 190 -23.87 -0.35 -1.26
CA ALA A 190 -24.21 -1.67 -0.71
C ALA A 190 -25.11 -1.56 0.52
N ALA A 191 -24.77 -0.66 1.44
CA ALA A 191 -25.57 -0.41 2.65
C ALA A 191 -26.99 0.06 2.34
N PHE A 192 -27.17 0.86 1.28
CA PHE A 192 -28.49 1.30 0.83
C PHE A 192 -29.37 0.12 0.38
N LYS A 193 -28.82 -0.80 -0.43
CA LYS A 193 -29.53 -2.02 -0.85
C LYS A 193 -29.95 -2.86 0.36
N ILE A 194 -29.02 -3.12 1.29
CA ILE A 194 -29.29 -3.89 2.51
C ILE A 194 -30.43 -3.27 3.34
N ARG A 195 -30.44 -1.94 3.53
CA ARG A 195 -31.52 -1.26 4.27
C ARG A 195 -32.88 -1.41 3.57
N ASN A 196 -32.90 -1.40 2.24
CA ASN A 196 -34.14 -1.49 1.48
C ASN A 196 -34.67 -2.92 1.41
N ASP A 197 -33.80 -3.88 1.12
CA ASP A 197 -34.16 -5.26 0.79
C ASP A 197 -34.30 -6.11 2.06
N GLU A 198 -33.33 -6.00 2.97
CA GLU A 198 -33.24 -6.85 4.18
C GLU A 198 -33.76 -6.15 5.44
N LYS A 199 -34.10 -4.85 5.35
CA LYS A 199 -34.56 -4.01 6.47
C LYS A 199 -33.61 -3.97 7.68
N LEU A 200 -32.31 -4.22 7.45
CA LEU A 200 -31.29 -4.17 8.49
C LEU A 200 -30.73 -2.76 8.69
N GLN A 201 -30.37 -2.41 9.91
CA GLN A 201 -29.55 -1.23 10.19
C GLN A 201 -28.13 -1.44 9.68
N THR A 202 -27.51 -0.39 9.15
CA THR A 202 -26.16 -0.43 8.58
C THR A 202 -25.31 0.71 9.12
N ARG A 203 -24.00 0.49 9.25
CA ARG A 203 -23.01 1.55 9.48
C ARG A 203 -21.70 1.22 8.78
N ILE A 204 -20.93 2.24 8.44
CA ILE A 204 -19.58 2.09 7.87
C ILE A 204 -18.57 2.62 8.88
N LYS A 205 -17.69 1.74 9.37
CA LYS A 205 -16.59 2.10 10.26
C LYS A 205 -15.28 2.17 9.50
N VAL A 206 -14.41 3.09 9.92
CA VAL A 206 -13.03 3.18 9.45
C VAL A 206 -12.12 2.61 10.54
N ARG A 207 -11.30 1.62 10.20
CA ARG A 207 -10.33 0.97 11.09
C ARG A 207 -8.96 1.01 10.40
N GLY A 208 -8.09 1.95 10.78
CA GLY A 208 -6.85 2.17 10.03
C GLY A 208 -7.14 2.64 8.61
N ILE A 209 -6.64 1.89 7.62
CA ILE A 209 -6.90 2.07 6.17
C ILE A 209 -8.01 1.14 5.64
N VAL A 210 -8.68 0.41 6.54
CA VAL A 210 -9.74 -0.55 6.21
C VAL A 210 -11.11 0.07 6.49
N LEU A 211 -12.05 -0.08 5.56
CA LEU A 211 -13.46 0.25 5.79
C LEU A 211 -14.29 -1.01 5.98
N VAL A 212 -15.13 -1.00 7.01
CA VAL A 212 -15.98 -2.13 7.41
C VAL A 212 -17.43 -1.69 7.37
N LEU A 213 -18.23 -2.34 6.53
CA LEU A 213 -19.69 -2.27 6.56
C LEU A 213 -20.21 -3.30 7.56
N GLU A 214 -20.90 -2.80 8.56
CA GLU A 214 -21.52 -3.61 9.61
C GLU A 214 -23.04 -3.50 9.54
N THR A 215 -23.74 -4.59 9.88
CA THR A 215 -25.20 -4.67 9.93
C THR A 215 -25.69 -5.15 11.28
N ARG A 216 -26.93 -4.83 11.62
CA ARG A 216 -27.68 -5.43 12.74
C ARG A 216 -29.17 -5.33 12.48
N LEU A 217 -29.95 -6.18 13.14
CA LEU A 217 -31.41 -6.17 13.01
C LEU A 217 -32.00 -5.01 13.84
N ASN A 218 -31.77 -5.01 15.16
CA ASN A 218 -32.30 -4.03 16.08
C ASN A 218 -31.21 -3.18 16.74
N SER A 219 -31.63 -2.08 17.39
CA SER A 219 -30.71 -1.17 18.09
C SER A 219 -29.95 -1.81 19.27
N LYS A 220 -30.49 -2.89 19.83
CA LYS A 220 -29.92 -3.64 20.95
C LYS A 220 -28.97 -4.76 20.51
N ASP A 221 -28.99 -5.11 19.23
CA ASP A 221 -28.19 -6.24 18.73
C ASP A 221 -26.74 -5.84 18.47
N VAL A 222 -25.87 -6.86 18.53
CA VAL A 222 -24.46 -6.74 18.19
C VAL A 222 -24.30 -6.46 16.70
N TRP A 223 -23.34 -5.61 16.36
CA TRP A 223 -22.99 -5.30 14.98
C TRP A 223 -22.19 -6.44 14.37
N ASN A 224 -22.64 -6.94 13.21
CA ASN A 224 -21.97 -8.00 12.46
C ASN A 224 -21.28 -7.43 11.23
N THR A 225 -20.06 -7.88 10.97
CA THR A 225 -19.32 -7.50 9.76
C THR A 225 -19.98 -8.13 8.53
N ARG A 226 -20.34 -7.30 7.55
CA ARG A 226 -20.95 -7.75 6.28
C ARG A 226 -19.98 -7.66 5.11
N LYS A 227 -19.18 -6.60 5.06
CA LYS A 227 -18.18 -6.40 4.00
C LYS A 227 -17.01 -5.57 4.51
N THR A 228 -15.81 -5.92 4.06
CA THR A 228 -14.56 -5.22 4.38
C THR A 228 -13.86 -4.84 3.10
N ILE A 229 -13.32 -3.62 3.03
CA ILE A 229 -12.46 -3.16 1.94
C ILE A 229 -11.14 -2.68 2.56
N ASN A 230 -10.03 -3.32 2.19
CA ASN A 230 -8.70 -2.76 2.39
C ASN A 230 -8.41 -1.81 1.22
N CYS A 231 -8.08 -0.55 1.50
CA CYS A 231 -7.91 0.46 0.46
C CYS A 231 -6.59 0.39 -0.31
N VAL A 232 -5.77 -0.65 -0.08
CA VAL A 232 -4.46 -0.82 -0.74
C VAL A 232 -4.31 -2.18 -1.43
N ARG A 233 -5.23 -3.11 -1.16
CA ARG A 233 -5.27 -4.46 -1.76
C ARG A 233 -6.35 -4.59 -2.82
#